data_AF-B3E575-F1
#
_entry.id   AF-B3E575-F1
#
_cell.length_a   1.000
_cell.length_b   1.000
_cell.length_c   1.000
_cell.angle_alpha   90.00
_cell.angle_beta   90.00
_cell.angle_gamma   90.00
#
_symmetry.space_group_name_H-M   'P 1'
#
loop_
_entity.id
_entity.type
_entity.pdbx_description
1 polymer ?
#
loop_
_entity_poly.entity_id
_entity_poly.type
_entity_poly.pdbx_seq_one_letter_code
_entity_poly.pdbx_strand_id
1 'polypeptide(L)' 'MAEAVKKDISKILAEGTEIDEAVKQAVQKAVLQHKLAGNPIVGMKDGKMVWLKPEEIQA' A
#
# COMPACT_ATOMS: atom_id res chain seq x y z
N MET A 1 -10.82 -18.68 -24.64
CA MET A 1 -10.79 -17.57 -23.67
C MET A 1 -11.08 -18.21 -22.32
N ALA A 2 -10.15 -18.15 -21.37
CA ALA A 2 -10.35 -18.79 -20.07
C ALA A 2 -11.36 -17.95 -19.27
N GLU A 3 -12.52 -18.53 -18.99
CA GLU A 3 -13.54 -17.96 -18.13
C GLU A 3 -12.93 -17.79 -16.72
N ALA A 4 -12.80 -16.56 -16.24
CA ALA A 4 -12.23 -16.31 -14.93
C ALA A 4 -13.14 -16.95 -13.87
N VAL A 5 -12.63 -17.96 -13.16
CA VAL A 5 -13.34 -18.62 -12.06
C VAL A 5 -13.77 -17.54 -11.07
N LYS A 6 -15.08 -17.48 -10.81
CA LYS A 6 -15.68 -16.51 -9.89
C LYS A 6 -15.11 -16.74 -8.49
N LYS A 7 -14.27 -15.81 -8.02
CA LYS A 7 -13.67 -15.86 -6.69
C LYS A 7 -14.76 -15.78 -5.60
N ASP A 8 -14.59 -16.54 -4.53
CA ASP A 8 -15.47 -16.49 -3.35
C ASP A 8 -15.07 -15.30 -2.47
N ILE A 9 -15.89 -14.25 -2.52
CA ILE A 9 -15.63 -12.99 -1.81
C ILE A 9 -15.65 -13.21 -0.28
N SER A 10 -16.55 -14.07 0.22
CA SER A 10 -16.67 -14.36 1.65
C SER A 10 -15.39 -15.01 2.17
N LYS A 11 -14.83 -15.94 1.39
CA LYS A 11 -13.56 -16.60 1.73
C LYS A 11 -12.40 -15.60 1.74
N ILE A 12 -12.30 -14.74 0.72
CA ILE A 12 -11.25 -13.71 0.62
C ILE A 12 -11.29 -12.73 1.80
N LEU A 13 -12.49 -12.29 2.17
CA LEU A 13 -12.68 -11.42 3.33
C LEU A 13 -12.29 -12.11 4.64
N ALA A 14 -12.62 -13.40 4.79
CA ALA A 14 -12.28 -14.17 5.97
C ALA A 14 -10.77 -14.45 6.09
N GLU A 15 -10.10 -14.75 4.98
CA GLU A 15 -8.65 -14.99 4.95
C GLU A 15 -7.83 -13.69 5.02
N GLY A 16 -8.37 -12.57 4.53
CA GLY A 16 -7.77 -11.22 4.57
C GLY A 16 -6.53 -11.01 3.69
N THR A 17 -5.81 -12.09 3.36
CA THR A 17 -4.47 -12.04 2.76
C THR A 17 -4.44 -11.33 1.40
N GLU A 18 -5.38 -11.63 0.49
CA GLU A 18 -5.43 -10.96 -0.81
C GLU A 18 -5.74 -9.46 -0.69
N ILE A 19 -6.53 -9.08 0.33
CA ILE A 19 -6.88 -7.68 0.60
C ILE A 19 -5.65 -6.96 1.16
N ASP A 20 -4.94 -7.58 2.11
CA ASP A 20 -3.72 -7.03 2.68
C ASP A 20 -2.64 -6.82 1.61
N GLU A 21 -2.46 -7.77 0.70
CA GLU A 21 -1.55 -7.63 -0.45
C GLU A 21 -1.97 -6.49 -1.38
N ALA A 22 -3.26 -6.38 -1.69
CA ALA A 22 -3.78 -5.30 -2.53
C ALA A 22 -3.56 -3.91 -1.88
N VAL A 23 -3.83 -3.80 -0.58
CA VAL A 23 -3.60 -2.57 0.19
C VAL A 23 -2.11 -2.23 0.22
N LYS A 24 -1.23 -3.21 0.47
CA LYS A 24 0.21 -3.01 0.46
C LYS A 24 0.71 -2.46 -0.87
N GLN A 25 0.25 -3.05 -1.99
CA GLN A 25 0.61 -2.56 -3.33
C GLN A 25 0.09 -1.14 -3.59
N ALA A 26 -1.16 -0.85 -3.18
CA ALA A 26 -1.74 0.48 -3.33
C ALA A 26 -0.97 1.54 -2.53
N VAL A 27 -0.59 1.22 -1.29
CA VAL A 27 0.21 2.11 -0.43
C VAL A 27 1.59 2.35 -1.03
N GLN A 28 2.29 1.30 -1.50
CA GLN A 28 3.59 1.46 -2.17
C GLN A 28 3.51 2.40 -3.37
N LYS A 29 2.47 2.25 -4.20
CA LYS A 29 2.24 3.12 -5.34
C LYS A 29 1.97 4.56 -4.93
N ALA A 30 1.15 4.79 -3.90
CA ALA A 30 0.86 6.12 -3.38
C ALA A 30 2.12 6.79 -2.82
N VAL A 31 2.92 6.07 -2.03
CA VAL A 31 4.19 6.56 -1.47
C VAL A 31 5.16 6.97 -2.57
N LEU A 32 5.28 6.16 -3.63
CA LEU A 32 6.09 6.50 -4.80
C LEU A 32 5.58 7.77 -5.51
N GLN A 33 4.27 7.89 -5.70
CA GLN A 33 3.67 9.08 -6.32
C GLN A 33 3.94 10.35 -5.50
N HIS A 34 3.82 10.28 -4.17
CA HIS A 34 4.16 11.39 -3.29
C HIS A 34 5.63 11.80 -3.41
N LYS A 35 6.55 10.82 -3.42
CA LYS A 35 7.98 11.05 -3.64
C LYS A 35 8.25 11.77 -4.95
N LEU A 36 7.69 11.28 -6.06
CA LEU A 36 7.89 11.86 -7.39
C LEU A 36 7.28 13.26 -7.54
N ALA A 37 6.18 13.53 -6.82
CA ALA A 37 5.53 14.84 -6.81
C ALA A 37 6.18 15.86 -5.86
N GLY A 38 7.21 15.47 -5.10
CA GLY A 38 7.82 16.34 -4.09
C GLY A 38 6.93 16.55 -2.85
N ASN A 39 5.95 15.67 -2.62
CA ASN A 39 5.03 15.76 -1.50
C ASN A 39 5.54 14.94 -0.29
N PRO A 40 5.65 15.55 0.91
CA PRO A 40 5.99 14.82 2.12
C PRO A 40 4.84 13.90 2.57
N ILE A 41 5.18 12.88 3.36
CA ILE A 41 4.22 11.96 3.99
C ILE A 41 4.49 11.82 5.48
N VAL A 42 3.48 11.40 6.26
CA VAL A 42 3.69 10.98 7.65
C VAL A 42 4.10 9.51 7.67
N GLY A 43 5.22 9.21 8.31
CA GLY A 43 5.69 7.85 8.57
C GLY A 43 5.89 7.61 10.06
N MET A 44 6.11 6.34 10.42
CA MET A 44 6.53 5.96 11.76
C MET A 44 8.03 5.66 11.74
N LYS A 45 8.82 6.37 12.56
CA LYS A 45 10.26 6.14 12.73
C LYS A 45 10.58 6.11 14.22
N ASP A 46 11.24 5.05 14.67
CA ASP A 46 11.58 4.83 16.08
C ASP A 46 10.36 4.96 17.03
N GLY A 47 9.22 4.43 16.59
CA GLY A 47 7.95 4.48 17.33
C GLY A 47 7.29 5.85 17.42
N LYS A 48 7.78 6.85 16.66
CA LYS A 48 7.21 8.21 16.61
C LYS A 48 6.69 8.55 15.22
N MET A 49 5.58 9.28 15.18
CA MET A 49 5.07 9.86 13.94
C MET A 49 6.00 11.01 13.52
N VAL A 50 6.54 10.92 12.31
CA VAL A 50 7.45 11.91 11.73
C VAL A 50 6.98 12.28 10.32
N TRP A 51 7.21 13.53 9.94
CA TRP A 51 7.08 13.93 8.54
C TRP A 51 8.35 13.50 7.80
N LEU A 52 8.19 12.69 6.76
CA LEU A 52 9.24 12.28 5.84
C LEU A 52 9.17 13.19 4.61
N LYS A 53 10.28 13.87 4.32
CA LYS A 53 10.43 14.58 3.04
C LYS A 53 10.54 13.58 1.89
N PRO A 54 10.24 14.00 0.64
CA PRO A 54 10.35 13.14 -0.53
C PRO A 54 11.68 12.39 -0.66
N GLU A 55 12.79 13.02 -0.30
CA GLU A 55 14.13 12.44 -0.38
C GLU A 55 14.37 11.35 0.68
N GLU A 56 13.62 11.38 1.78
CA GLU A 56 13.74 10.45 2.90
C GLU A 56 12.84 9.21 2.74
N ILE A 57 11.91 9.23 1.77
CA ILE A 57 11.03 8.11 1.47
C ILE A 57 11.83 6.98 0.81
N GLN A 58 11.93 5.82 1.47
CA GLN A 58 12.44 4.59 0.89
C GLN A 58 11.31 3.92 0.09
N ALA A 59 11.50 3.76 -1.21
CA ALA A 59 10.57 3.12 -2.14
C ALA A 59 11.17 1.81 -2.65
#